data_AF-A0A0U2Q4N5-F1
#
_entry.id   AF-A0A0U2Q4N5-F1
#
_cell.length_a   1.000
_cell.length_b   1.000
_cell.length_c   1.000
_cell.angle_alpha   90.00
_cell.angle_beta   90.00
_cell.angle_gamma   90.00
#
_symmetry.space_group_name_H-M   'P 1'
#
loop_
_entity.id
_entity.type
_entity.pdbx_description
1 polymer ?
#
loop_
_entity_poly.entity_id
_entity_poly.type
_entity_poly.pdbx_seq_one_letter_code
_entity_poly.pdbx_strand_id
1 'polypeptide(L)'
;MIVDQRTDEIELTTGVTIMVKASDFGGVRGPTIACVVADEIAFWPSQGANPDDEVLSAVRPAMATIPDAKLLCISTGYAQTGALYDAHKEHYGKDDDDILVWQADTAA
;
A
#
# COMPACT_ATOMS: atom_id res chain seq x y z
N MET A 1 9.94 15.43 -14.99
CA MET A 1 10.89 16.39 -14.39
C MET A 1 10.26 16.90 -13.09
N ILE A 2 11.05 17.34 -12.10
CA ILE A 2 10.54 17.77 -10.78
C ILE A 2 10.25 19.28 -10.82
N VAL A 3 9.14 19.71 -10.22
CA VAL A 3 8.69 21.11 -10.08
C VAL A 3 9.02 21.66 -8.70
N ASP A 4 8.67 20.93 -7.64
CA ASP A 4 8.93 21.29 -6.25
C ASP A 4 9.37 20.04 -5.47
N GLN A 5 10.15 20.24 -4.42
CA GLN A 5 10.64 19.18 -3.55
C GLN A 5 10.63 19.63 -2.09
N ARG A 6 9.92 18.86 -1.26
CA ARG A 6 9.83 18.99 0.19
C ARG A 6 10.50 17.79 0.85
N THR A 7 10.51 17.76 2.17
CA THR A 7 11.13 16.67 2.95
C THR A 7 10.49 15.31 2.64
N ASP A 8 9.18 15.28 2.48
CA ASP A 8 8.34 14.09 2.37
C ASP A 8 7.52 14.04 1.07
N GLU A 9 7.75 14.98 0.15
CA GLU A 9 6.96 15.14 -1.07
C GLU A 9 7.81 15.63 -2.25
N ILE A 10 7.53 15.11 -3.45
CA ILE A 10 8.00 15.68 -4.71
C ILE A 10 6.82 15.90 -5.66
N GLU A 11 6.77 17.08 -6.27
CA GLU A 11 5.80 17.42 -7.32
C GLU A 11 6.46 17.27 -8.69
N LEU A 12 5.81 16.54 -9.60
CA LEU A 12 6.28 16.31 -10.95
C LEU A 12 5.65 17.30 -11.93
N THR A 13 6.34 17.57 -13.05
CA THR A 13 5.82 18.41 -14.16
C THR A 13 4.54 17.88 -14.80
N THR A 14 4.14 16.65 -14.46
CA THR A 14 2.87 16.03 -14.88
C THR A 14 1.69 16.42 -14.00
N GLY A 15 1.91 17.18 -12.92
CA GLY A 15 0.91 17.46 -11.87
C GLY A 15 0.69 16.29 -10.90
N VAL A 16 1.52 15.24 -10.97
CA VAL A 16 1.51 14.13 -10.02
C VAL A 16 2.44 14.45 -8.86
N THR A 17 1.92 14.27 -7.65
CA THR A 17 2.69 14.31 -6.42
C THR A 17 3.04 12.89 -5.97
N ILE A 18 4.30 12.67 -5.59
CA ILE A 18 4.72 11.48 -4.86
C ILE A 18 5.02 11.94 -3.43
N MET A 19 4.34 11.34 -2.45
CA MET A 19 4.47 11.73 -1.04
C MET A 19 4.57 10.53 -0.12
N VAL A 20 5.26 10.71 1.00
CA VAL A 20 5.35 9.75 2.09
C VAL A 20 4.38 10.18 3.20
N LYS A 21 3.57 9.26 3.69
CA LYS A 21 2.72 9.47 4.86
C LYS A 21 2.94 8.37 5.88
N ALA A 22 2.72 8.70 7.16
CA ALA A 22 2.58 7.69 8.19
C ALA A 22 1.39 6.78 7.87
N SER A 23 1.51 5.49 8.18
CA SER A 23 0.44 4.51 8.08
C SER A 23 -0.62 4.77 9.15
N ASP A 24 -1.52 5.71 8.90
CA ASP A 24 -2.58 6.13 9.80
C ASP A 24 -3.90 6.24 9.02
N PHE A 25 -4.93 5.50 9.43
CA PHE A 25 -6.24 5.52 8.76
C PHE A 25 -6.89 6.92 8.81
N GLY A 26 -6.50 7.77 9.77
CA GLY A 26 -6.95 9.16 9.87
C GLY A 26 -6.37 10.09 8.79
N GLY A 27 -5.19 9.77 8.25
CA GLY A 27 -4.38 10.66 7.40
C GLY A 27 -4.68 10.61 5.89
N VAL A 28 -5.66 9.82 5.47
CA VAL A 28 -5.86 9.41 4.07
C VAL A 28 -6.83 10.32 3.28
N ARG A 29 -7.55 11.22 3.95
CA ARG A 29 -8.54 12.09 3.31
C ARG A 29 -7.90 13.19 2.45
N GLY A 30 -8.57 13.52 1.34
CA GLY A 30 -8.24 14.69 0.50
C GLY A 30 -7.81 14.35 -0.92
N PRO A 31 -6.71 13.62 -1.14
CA PRO A 31 -6.20 13.36 -2.48
C PRO A 31 -6.97 12.27 -3.19
N THR A 32 -7.05 12.37 -4.51
CA THR A 32 -7.34 11.22 -5.38
C THR A 32 -6.03 10.47 -5.61
N ILE A 33 -6.04 9.16 -5.40
CA ILE A 33 -4.81 8.36 -5.34
C ILE A 33 -4.76 7.37 -6.50
N ALA A 34 -3.77 7.53 -7.38
CA ALA A 34 -3.55 6.60 -8.49
C ALA A 34 -2.74 5.36 -8.07
N CYS A 35 -1.90 5.47 -7.03
CA CYS A 35 -1.08 4.38 -6.54
C CYS A 35 -0.78 4.55 -5.05
N VAL A 36 -0.84 3.45 -4.29
CA VAL A 36 -0.30 3.36 -2.92
C VAL A 36 0.74 2.27 -2.86
N VAL A 37 1.84 2.58 -2.20
CA VAL A 37 2.85 1.60 -1.80
C VAL A 37 2.79 1.48 -0.28
N ALA A 38 2.25 0.38 0.22
CA ALA A 38 2.28 0.03 1.63
C ALA A 38 3.60 -0.67 1.93
N ASP A 39 4.62 0.14 2.22
CA ASP A 39 5.97 -0.31 2.51
C ASP A 39 6.07 -0.96 3.90
N GLU A 40 6.73 -2.10 3.94
CA GLU A 40 6.90 -2.98 5.10
C GLU A 40 5.60 -3.29 5.88
N ILE A 41 4.52 -3.55 5.14
CA ILE A 41 3.19 -3.78 5.74
C ILE A 41 3.15 -4.97 6.72
N ALA A 42 4.04 -5.97 6.60
CA ALA A 42 4.07 -7.09 7.55
C ALA A 42 4.43 -6.66 8.98
N PHE A 43 4.99 -5.45 9.14
CA PHE A 43 5.37 -4.87 10.42
C PHE A 43 4.35 -3.87 10.96
N TRP A 44 3.28 -3.60 10.23
CA TRP A 44 2.21 -2.74 10.71
C TRP A 44 1.42 -3.48 11.80
N PRO A 45 0.83 -2.77 12.78
CA PRO A 45 0.00 -3.41 13.78
C PRO A 45 -1.19 -4.11 13.10
N SER A 46 -1.44 -5.39 13.41
CA SER A 46 -2.62 -6.09 12.88
C SER A 46 -3.83 -6.03 13.82
N GLN A 47 -3.69 -5.40 14.98
CA GLN A 47 -4.72 -5.22 16.00
C GLN A 47 -4.48 -3.90 16.76
N GLY A 48 -5.50 -3.45 17.49
CA GLY A 48 -5.40 -2.29 18.37
C GLY A 48 -5.98 -1.02 17.72
N ALA A 49 -5.37 0.12 17.99
CA ALA A 49 -5.96 1.42 17.66
C ALA A 49 -5.78 1.85 16.20
N ASN A 50 -4.87 1.23 15.44
CA ASN A 50 -4.54 1.57 14.06
C ASN A 50 -4.09 0.29 13.30
N PRO A 51 -5.00 -0.68 13.12
CA PRO A 51 -4.67 -1.94 12.47
C PRO A 51 -4.50 -1.76 10.95
N ASP A 52 -3.68 -2.60 10.35
CA ASP A 52 -3.27 -2.55 8.94
C ASP A 52 -4.46 -2.66 7.97
N ASP A 53 -5.43 -3.52 8.26
CA ASP A 53 -6.67 -3.68 7.51
C ASP A 53 -7.52 -2.40 7.46
N GLU A 54 -7.62 -1.66 8.57
CA GLU A 54 -8.30 -0.36 8.63
C GLU A 54 -7.57 0.71 7.84
N VAL A 55 -6.22 0.74 7.89
CA VAL A 55 -5.41 1.66 7.08
C VAL A 55 -5.64 1.39 5.59
N LEU A 56 -5.56 0.14 5.14
CA LEU A 56 -5.82 -0.23 3.75
C LEU A 56 -7.27 0.10 3.34
N SER A 57 -8.24 -0.17 4.20
CA SER A 57 -9.65 0.12 3.95
C SER A 57 -9.92 1.62 3.84
N ALA A 58 -9.22 2.46 4.60
CA ALA A 58 -9.33 3.91 4.53
C ALA A 58 -8.76 4.51 3.22
N VAL A 59 -7.79 3.84 2.61
CA VAL A 59 -7.18 4.24 1.33
C VAL A 59 -8.06 3.92 0.13
N ARG A 60 -8.72 2.76 0.12
CA ARG A 60 -9.48 2.28 -1.05
C ARG A 60 -10.49 3.31 -1.62
N PRO A 61 -11.28 4.05 -0.81
CA PRO A 61 -12.18 5.07 -1.33
C PRO A 61 -11.51 6.19 -2.14
N ALA A 62 -10.29 6.58 -1.75
CA ALA A 62 -9.52 7.63 -2.45
C ALA A 62 -8.97 7.17 -3.81
N MET A 63 -8.95 5.87 -4.06
CA MET A 63 -8.48 5.25 -5.31
C MET A 63 -9.62 4.91 -6.26
N ALA A 64 -10.85 4.78 -5.76
CA ALA A 64 -11.99 4.21 -6.49
C ALA A 64 -12.38 4.96 -7.77
N THR A 65 -12.02 6.24 -7.90
CA THR A 65 -12.34 7.07 -9.06
C THR A 65 -11.30 7.02 -10.17
N ILE A 66 -10.14 6.40 -9.93
CA ILE A 66 -9.06 6.28 -10.92
C ILE A 66 -9.09 4.86 -11.52
N PRO A 67 -9.34 4.73 -12.83
CA PRO A 67 -9.20 3.46 -13.51
C PRO A 67 -7.80 2.88 -13.30
N ASP A 68 -7.72 1.58 -13.06
CA ASP A 68 -6.47 0.83 -12.91
C ASP A 68 -5.56 1.28 -11.75
N ALA A 69 -6.09 2.01 -10.76
CA ALA A 69 -5.35 2.39 -9.56
C ALA A 69 -4.73 1.16 -8.88
N LYS A 70 -3.49 1.29 -8.38
CA LYS A 70 -2.72 0.18 -7.84
C LYS A 70 -2.47 0.31 -6.34
N LEU A 71 -2.82 -0.73 -5.59
CA LEU A 71 -2.39 -0.90 -4.20
C LEU A 71 -1.28 -1.95 -4.21
N LEU A 72 -0.06 -1.52 -3.91
CA LEU A 72 1.13 -2.35 -3.87
C LEU A 72 1.52 -2.55 -2.41
N CYS A 73 1.46 -3.79 -1.94
CA CYS A 73 1.95 -4.17 -0.62
C CYS A 73 3.33 -4.80 -0.79
N ILE A 74 4.36 -4.20 -0.22
CA ILE A 74 5.74 -4.71 -0.29
C ILE A 74 6.25 -4.93 1.14
N SER A 75 6.85 -6.08 1.40
CA SER A 75 7.42 -6.37 2.72
C SER A 75 8.24 -7.66 2.67
N THR A 76 9.04 -7.87 3.70
CA THR A 76 9.55 -9.20 4.04
C THR A 76 8.53 -9.95 4.90
N GLY A 77 8.31 -11.24 4.64
CA GLY A 77 7.42 -12.06 5.47
C GLY A 77 7.89 -12.08 6.93
N TYR A 78 7.05 -11.62 7.86
CA TYR A 78 7.40 -11.47 9.27
C TYR A 78 6.55 -12.36 10.20
N ALA A 79 5.24 -12.11 10.25
CA ALA A 79 4.34 -12.83 11.16
C ALA A 79 3.18 -13.48 10.38
N GLN A 80 2.64 -14.58 10.92
CA GLN A 80 1.46 -15.26 10.39
C GLN A 80 0.16 -14.56 10.82
N THR A 81 0.12 -13.25 10.69
CA THR A 81 -1.01 -12.37 11.05
C THR A 81 -0.95 -11.10 10.20
N GLY A 82 -2.08 -10.40 10.10
CA GLY A 82 -2.19 -9.13 9.39
C GLY A 82 -2.47 -9.29 7.89
N ALA A 83 -2.76 -8.16 7.26
CA ALA A 83 -3.30 -8.08 5.91
C ALA A 83 -2.39 -8.71 4.85
N LEU A 84 -1.07 -8.63 5.00
CA LEU A 84 -0.14 -9.26 4.06
C LEU A 84 -0.19 -10.79 4.14
N TYR A 85 -0.22 -11.34 5.36
CA TYR A 85 -0.29 -12.79 5.55
C TYR A 85 -1.63 -13.33 5.05
N ASP A 86 -2.72 -12.63 5.34
CA ASP A 86 -4.05 -13.02 4.87
C ASP A 86 -4.13 -12.97 3.33
N ALA A 87 -3.62 -11.90 2.71
CA ALA A 87 -3.55 -11.80 1.25
C ALA A 87 -2.65 -12.88 0.63
N HIS A 88 -1.50 -13.19 1.23
CA HIS A 88 -0.63 -14.28 0.76
C HIS A 88 -1.35 -15.62 0.84
N LYS A 89 -1.90 -15.96 2.01
CA LYS A 89 -2.64 -17.20 2.24
C LYS A 89 -3.84 -17.34 1.31
N GLU A 90 -4.54 -16.25 1.04
CA GLU A 90 -5.73 -16.26 0.20
C GLU A 90 -5.40 -16.29 -1.28
N HIS A 91 -4.38 -15.60 -1.77
CA HIS A 91 -4.18 -15.38 -3.22
C HIS A 91 -2.92 -16.05 -3.80
N TYR A 92 -1.97 -16.49 -2.98
CA TYR A 92 -0.73 -17.07 -3.49
C TYR A 92 -0.96 -18.40 -4.23
N GLY A 93 -0.37 -18.51 -5.43
CA GLY A 93 -0.41 -19.72 -6.25
C GLY A 93 -1.77 -19.99 -6.91
N LYS A 94 -2.66 -18.98 -6.98
CA LYS A 94 -3.93 -19.06 -7.69
C LYS A 94 -3.81 -18.41 -9.06
N ASP A 95 -3.96 -19.23 -10.10
CA ASP A 95 -4.07 -18.73 -11.48
C ASP A 95 -5.36 -17.91 -11.66
N ASP A 96 -5.31 -16.87 -12.48
CA ASP A 96 -6.43 -15.98 -12.82
C ASP A 96 -7.09 -15.25 -11.61
N ASP A 97 -6.38 -15.07 -10.50
CA ASP A 97 -6.84 -14.24 -9.37
C ASP A 97 -6.67 -12.73 -9.69
N ASP A 98 -7.60 -11.91 -9.20
CA ASP A 98 -7.54 -10.45 -9.32
C ASP A 98 -6.40 -9.84 -8.50
N ILE A 99 -5.90 -10.57 -7.48
CA ILE A 99 -4.79 -10.16 -6.62
C ILE A 99 -3.54 -10.99 -6.93
N LEU A 100 -2.51 -10.30 -7.41
CA LEU A 100 -1.20 -10.91 -7.64
C LEU A 100 -0.36 -10.93 -6.36
N VAL A 101 0.07 -12.13 -5.95
CA VAL A 101 1.11 -12.31 -4.94
C VAL A 101 2.39 -12.77 -5.63
N TRP A 102 3.42 -11.92 -5.59
CA TRP A 102 4.75 -12.26 -6.08
C TRP A 102 5.71 -12.46 -4.91
N GLN A 103 6.20 -13.69 -4.73
CA GLN A 103 7.17 -14.04 -3.71
C GLN A 103 8.53 -14.27 -4.36
N ALA A 104 9.51 -13.45 -4.00
CA ALA A 104 10.90 -13.65 -4.41
C ALA A 104 11.61 -14.69 -3.51
N ASP A 105 12.61 -15.36 -4.07
CA ASP A 105 13.49 -16.24 -3.28
C ASP A 105 14.27 -15.42 -2.26
N THR A 106 14.48 -15.97 -1.06
CA THR A 106 15.44 -15.40 -0.11
C THR A 106 16.85 -15.74 -0.58
N ALA A 107 17.68 -14.72 -0.78
CA ALA A 107 19.10 -14.94 -1.03
C ALA A 107 19.73 -15.69 0.16
N ALA A 108 20.40 -16.81 -0.11
CA ALA A 108 21.16 -17.59 0.86
C ALA A 108 22.51 -16.95 1.19
#